data_AF-A0A3D3UZ66-F1
#
_entry.id   AF-A0A3D3UZ66-F1
#
_cell.length_a   1.000
_cell.length_b   1.000
_cell.length_c   1.000
_cell.angle_alpha   90.00
_cell.angle_beta   90.00
_cell.angle_gamma   90.00
#
_symmetry.space_group_name_H-M   'P 1'
#
loop_
_entity.id
_entity.type
_entity.pdbx_description
1 polymer ?
#
loop_
_entity_poly.entity_id
_entity_poly.type
_entity_poly.pdbx_seq_one_letter_code
_entity_poly.pdbx_strand_id
1 'polypeptide(L)'
;MRLFLKILIYTALFSVLHFGYELTGWDFLKIFCGTDESVFEHIKMGFWAYLFTSIIEFFTLKNKRNFWSSRLFSTSLVPWFVAIVWYMVAAIFGKVEVVWIELTWAFAVVIISGLFAKVVERELETLKISRAFKTVIAVLVVVSVIFFVRFSFAKPWIDVFVDPYTL
;
A
#
# COMPACT_ATOMS: atom_id res chain seq x y z
N MET A 1 6.08 -7.90 15.19
CA MET A 1 5.09 -8.95 14.98
C MET A 1 5.73 -10.08 14.20
N ARG A 2 5.27 -11.34 14.40
CA ARG A 2 5.70 -12.47 13.56
C ARG A 2 5.36 -12.17 12.10
N LEU A 3 6.20 -12.62 11.16
CA LEU A 3 6.06 -12.33 9.73
C LEU A 3 4.66 -12.66 9.20
N PHE A 4 4.23 -13.90 9.42
CA PHE A 4 2.93 -14.40 8.99
C PHE A 4 1.77 -13.51 9.47
N LEU A 5 1.76 -13.17 10.77
CA LEU A 5 0.70 -12.34 11.35
C LEU A 5 0.69 -10.92 10.75
N LYS A 6 1.87 -10.34 10.46
CA LYS A 6 1.95 -9.02 9.83
C LYS A 6 1.36 -9.03 8.42
N ILE A 7 1.71 -10.04 7.63
CA ILE A 7 1.18 -10.20 6.27
C ILE A 7 -0.32 -10.43 6.32
N LEU A 8 -0.80 -11.30 7.22
CA LEU A 8 -2.23 -11.58 7.37
C LEU A 8 -3.03 -10.31 7.70
N ILE A 9 -2.56 -9.51 8.66
CA ILE A 9 -3.23 -8.24 9.03
C ILE A 9 -3.20 -7.26 7.85
N TYR A 10 -2.06 -7.15 7.16
CA TYR A 10 -1.93 -6.26 6.00
C TYR A 10 -2.89 -6.65 4.87
N THR A 11 -2.92 -7.92 4.48
CA THR A 11 -3.83 -8.43 3.46
C THR A 11 -5.29 -8.24 3.88
N ALA A 12 -5.64 -8.53 5.14
CA ALA A 12 -7.00 -8.33 5.64
C ALA A 12 -7.42 -6.86 5.61
N LEU A 13 -6.54 -5.95 6.05
CA LEU A 13 -6.82 -4.51 5.99
C LEU A 13 -6.94 -4.02 4.55
N PHE A 14 -6.09 -4.50 3.64
CA PHE A 14 -6.20 -4.17 2.22
C PHE A 14 -7.57 -4.57 1.68
N SER A 15 -8.04 -5.80 1.95
CA SER A 15 -9.37 -6.26 1.54
C SER A 15 -10.50 -5.43 2.18
N VAL A 16 -10.38 -5.06 3.45
CA VAL A 16 -11.36 -4.17 4.10
C VAL A 16 -11.41 -2.81 3.42
N LEU A 17 -10.26 -2.23 3.08
CA LEU A 17 -10.19 -0.96 2.36
C LEU A 17 -10.72 -1.08 0.93
N HIS A 18 -10.62 -2.25 0.30
CA HIS A 18 -11.19 -2.50 -1.03
C HIS A 18 -12.70 -2.32 -1.04
N PHE A 19 -13.40 -2.99 -0.11
CA PHE A 19 -14.87 -2.98 -0.08
C PHE A 19 -15.47 -1.92 0.84
N GLY A 20 -14.66 -1.23 1.66
CA GLY A 20 -15.16 -0.38 2.74
C GLY A 20 -16.05 0.77 2.28
N TYR A 21 -15.67 1.46 1.20
CA TYR A 21 -16.49 2.54 0.65
C TYR A 21 -17.72 2.01 -0.10
N GLU A 22 -17.55 0.97 -0.94
CA GLU A 22 -18.65 0.33 -1.67
C GLU A 22 -19.78 -0.14 -0.75
N LEU A 23 -19.44 -0.74 0.39
CA LEU A 23 -20.41 -1.30 1.34
C LEU A 23 -21.12 -0.25 2.19
N THR A 24 -20.55 0.94 2.39
CA THR A 24 -21.06 1.93 3.34
C THR A 24 -21.55 3.23 2.71
N GLY A 25 -20.99 3.60 1.55
CA GLY A 25 -21.25 4.88 0.88
C GLY A 25 -20.76 6.12 1.65
N TRP A 26 -19.95 5.96 2.71
CA TRP A 26 -19.51 7.10 3.53
C TRP A 26 -18.37 7.89 2.87
N ASP A 27 -18.62 9.16 2.56
CA ASP A 27 -17.69 10.01 1.79
C ASP A 27 -16.28 10.11 2.38
N PHE A 28 -16.14 10.13 3.71
CA PHE A 28 -14.81 10.22 4.34
C PHE A 28 -13.94 8.99 4.09
N LEU A 29 -14.55 7.84 3.76
CA LEU A 29 -13.82 6.61 3.46
C LEU A 29 -13.13 6.66 2.11
N LYS A 30 -13.50 7.55 1.18
CA LYS A 30 -12.81 7.76 -0.10
C LYS A 30 -11.32 8.06 0.07
N ILE A 31 -10.94 8.61 1.22
CA ILE A 31 -9.53 8.88 1.58
C ILE A 31 -8.73 7.58 1.67
N PHE A 32 -9.33 6.52 2.20
CA PHE A 32 -8.65 5.26 2.55
C PHE A 32 -8.99 4.11 1.62
N CYS A 33 -10.26 4.01 1.23
CA CYS A 33 -10.85 2.89 0.53
C CYS A 33 -10.80 3.09 -1.00
N GLY A 34 -10.87 1.96 -1.71
CA GLY A 34 -11.09 1.90 -3.14
C GLY A 34 -12.44 2.53 -3.53
N THR A 35 -12.46 3.36 -4.56
CA THR A 35 -13.70 3.88 -5.16
C THR A 35 -14.00 3.33 -6.55
N ASP A 36 -13.00 2.70 -7.17
CA ASP A 36 -13.04 2.01 -8.45
C ASP A 36 -11.81 1.09 -8.57
N GLU A 37 -11.67 0.44 -9.72
CA GLU A 37 -10.66 -0.60 -9.96
C GLU A 37 -9.35 -0.04 -10.56
N SER A 38 -9.16 1.30 -10.57
CA SER A 38 -7.94 1.89 -11.08
C SER A 38 -6.70 1.49 -10.27
N VAL A 39 -5.54 1.46 -10.91
CA VAL A 39 -4.26 1.12 -10.25
C VAL A 39 -3.95 2.10 -9.11
N PHE A 40 -4.34 3.38 -9.26
CA PHE A 40 -4.24 4.39 -8.23
C PHE A 40 -4.93 3.97 -6.92
N GLU A 41 -6.16 3.45 -7.01
CA GLU A 41 -6.92 3.02 -5.83
C GLU A 41 -6.21 1.86 -5.13
N HIS A 42 -5.69 0.90 -5.89
CA HIS A 42 -4.91 -0.23 -5.37
C HIS A 42 -3.64 0.21 -4.64
N ILE A 43 -2.85 1.12 -5.21
CA ILE A 43 -1.61 1.60 -4.57
C ILE A 43 -1.91 2.50 -3.35
N LYS A 44 -3.02 3.24 -3.36
CA LYS A 44 -3.52 4.03 -2.22
C LYS A 44 -3.90 3.10 -1.06
N MET A 45 -4.67 2.05 -1.34
CA MET A 45 -5.05 1.06 -0.33
C MET A 45 -3.81 0.33 0.21
N GLY A 46 -2.84 0.01 -0.65
CA GLY A 46 -1.55 -0.55 -0.23
C GLY A 46 -0.82 0.33 0.78
N PHE A 47 -0.77 1.66 0.54
CA PHE A 47 -0.21 2.63 1.47
C PHE A 47 -0.93 2.61 2.83
N TRP A 48 -2.26 2.81 2.83
CA TRP A 48 -3.03 2.93 4.07
C TRP A 48 -3.09 1.63 4.86
N ALA A 49 -3.31 0.49 4.19
CA ALA A 49 -3.33 -0.81 4.84
C ALA A 49 -2.00 -1.13 5.51
N TYR A 50 -0.86 -0.81 4.86
CA TYR A 50 0.45 -1.04 5.47
C TYR A 50 0.74 -0.08 6.63
N LEU A 51 0.31 1.18 6.52
CA LEU A 51 0.40 2.16 7.61
C LEU A 51 -0.40 1.72 8.84
N PHE A 52 -1.66 1.32 8.65
CA PHE A 52 -2.52 0.82 9.73
C PHE A 52 -1.97 -0.46 10.34
N THR A 53 -1.44 -1.39 9.52
CA THR A 53 -0.73 -2.58 10.02
C THR A 53 0.45 -2.20 10.90
N SER A 54 1.20 -1.17 10.53
CA SER A 54 2.34 -0.66 11.29
C SER A 54 1.93 -0.02 12.62
N ILE A 55 0.79 0.68 12.64
CA ILE A 55 0.18 1.23 13.86
C ILE A 55 -0.26 0.10 14.79
N ILE A 56 -0.94 -0.94 14.27
CA ILE A 56 -1.31 -2.12 15.05
C ILE A 56 -0.05 -2.84 15.58
N GLU A 57 1.00 -2.96 14.76
CA GLU A 57 2.28 -3.54 15.18
C GLU A 57 2.89 -2.78 16.37
N PHE A 58 2.76 -1.45 16.42
CA PHE A 58 3.29 -0.62 17.51
C PHE A 58 2.67 -0.95 18.87
N PHE A 59 1.37 -1.25 18.92
CA PHE A 59 0.70 -1.62 20.17
C PHE A 59 1.07 -3.02 20.66
N THR A 60 1.52 -3.90 19.76
CA THR A 60 1.93 -5.28 20.08
C THR A 60 3.44 -5.45 20.32
N LEU A 61 4.27 -4.53 19.82
CA LEU A 61 5.71 -4.50 20.04
C LEU A 61 6.17 -3.15 20.56
N LYS A 62 6.65 -3.10 21.80
CA LYS A 62 7.35 -1.94 22.35
C LYS A 62 8.87 -2.13 22.22
N ASN A 63 9.62 -1.03 22.03
CA ASN A 63 11.08 -0.94 22.11
C ASN A 63 11.95 -1.59 21.00
N LYS A 64 11.57 -1.47 19.72
CA LYS A 64 12.54 -1.69 18.62
C LYS A 64 13.25 -0.40 18.21
N ARG A 65 14.56 -0.47 18.03
CA ARG A 65 15.35 0.62 17.45
C ARG A 65 14.80 0.97 16.06
N ASN A 66 14.67 2.26 15.78
CA ASN A 66 14.18 2.79 14.49
C ASN A 66 12.83 2.22 14.04
N PHE A 67 11.97 1.80 14.97
CA PHE A 67 10.68 1.21 14.63
C PHE A 67 9.90 2.09 13.63
N TRP A 68 9.63 3.34 13.97
CA TRP A 68 8.86 4.22 13.08
C TRP A 68 9.58 4.55 11.78
N SER A 69 10.88 4.82 11.81
CA SER A 69 11.64 5.14 10.60
C SER A 69 11.58 4.00 9.57
N SER A 70 11.74 2.74 10.03
CA SER A 70 11.65 1.57 9.14
C SER A 70 10.23 1.36 8.59
N ARG A 71 9.19 1.47 9.42
CA ARG A 71 7.79 1.26 8.97
C ARG A 71 7.33 2.35 8.02
N LEU A 72 7.62 3.61 8.32
CA LEU A 72 7.22 4.75 7.49
C LEU A 72 7.94 4.74 6.13
N PHE A 73 9.22 4.35 6.11
CA PHE A 73 9.93 4.18 4.86
C PHE A 73 9.33 3.03 4.03
N SER A 74 9.13 1.85 4.62
CA SER A 74 8.49 0.73 3.94
C SER A 74 7.08 1.07 3.46
N THR A 75 6.27 1.76 4.26
CA THR A 75 4.93 2.25 3.88
C THR A 75 5.00 3.14 2.63
N SER A 76 6.03 4.00 2.54
CA SER A 76 6.22 4.88 1.38
C SER A 76 6.66 4.11 0.13
N LEU A 77 7.32 2.96 0.28
CA LEU A 77 7.80 2.12 -0.83
C LEU A 77 6.74 1.13 -1.35
N VAL A 78 5.84 0.65 -0.49
CA VAL A 78 4.82 -0.35 -0.85
C VAL A 78 4.01 0.06 -2.10
N PRO A 79 3.47 1.28 -2.23
CA PRO A 79 2.72 1.70 -3.42
C PRO A 79 3.48 1.52 -4.73
N TRP A 80 4.75 1.90 -4.74
CA TRP A 80 5.62 1.81 -5.91
C TRP A 80 5.98 0.38 -6.24
N PHE A 81 6.23 -0.44 -5.22
CA PHE A 81 6.45 -1.86 -5.40
C PHE A 81 5.21 -2.55 -5.98
N VAL A 82 4.02 -2.24 -5.46
CA VAL A 82 2.75 -2.74 -5.99
C VAL A 82 2.58 -2.34 -7.46
N ALA A 83 2.78 -1.07 -7.80
CA ALA A 83 2.67 -0.61 -9.19
C ALA A 83 3.62 -1.37 -10.13
N ILE A 84 4.91 -1.45 -9.77
CA ILE A 84 5.92 -2.12 -10.61
C ILE A 84 5.56 -3.59 -10.81
N VAL A 85 5.23 -4.32 -9.74
CA VAL A 85 4.91 -5.75 -9.83
C VAL A 85 3.60 -5.95 -10.57
N TRP A 86 2.56 -5.17 -10.29
CA TRP A 86 1.25 -5.27 -10.94
C TRP A 86 1.36 -5.27 -12.48
N TYR A 87 2.10 -4.30 -13.03
CA TYR A 87 2.27 -4.16 -14.48
C TYR A 87 3.13 -5.26 -15.13
N MET A 88 3.83 -6.10 -14.37
CA MET A 88 4.63 -7.19 -14.95
C MET A 88 3.79 -8.23 -15.66
N VAL A 89 2.57 -8.51 -15.17
CA VAL A 89 1.67 -9.46 -15.86
C VAL A 89 1.29 -8.93 -17.24
N ALA A 90 0.91 -7.66 -17.33
CA ALA A 90 0.62 -7.02 -18.61
C ALA A 90 1.85 -6.97 -19.53
N ALA A 91 3.04 -6.72 -18.97
CA ALA A 91 4.28 -6.67 -19.73
C ALA A 91 4.69 -8.03 -20.33
N ILE A 92 4.40 -9.14 -19.63
CA ILE A 92 4.82 -10.48 -20.06
C ILE A 92 3.75 -11.17 -20.90
N PHE A 93 2.48 -11.05 -20.51
CA PHE A 93 1.37 -11.81 -21.09
C PHE A 93 0.39 -10.94 -21.90
N GLY A 94 0.55 -9.62 -21.89
CA GLY A 94 -0.44 -8.70 -22.45
C GLY A 94 -1.69 -8.57 -21.58
N LYS A 95 -2.80 -8.15 -22.17
CA LYS A 95 -4.07 -7.98 -21.45
C LYS A 95 -4.58 -9.34 -20.96
N VAL A 96 -4.87 -9.43 -19.66
CA VAL A 96 -5.49 -10.60 -19.04
C VAL A 96 -6.95 -10.25 -18.77
N GLU A 97 -7.90 -10.89 -19.44
CA GLU A 97 -9.35 -10.59 -19.29
C GLU A 97 -10.05 -11.56 -18.33
N VAL A 98 -9.24 -12.26 -17.55
CA VAL A 98 -9.62 -13.45 -16.81
C VAL A 98 -9.67 -13.09 -15.32
N VAL A 99 -10.88 -12.79 -14.83
CA VAL A 99 -11.15 -12.23 -13.48
C VAL A 99 -10.47 -12.99 -12.35
N TRP A 100 -10.46 -14.33 -12.39
CA TRP A 100 -9.86 -15.15 -11.32
C TRP A 100 -8.33 -15.11 -11.36
N ILE A 101 -7.69 -14.90 -12.52
CA ILE A 101 -6.25 -14.65 -12.61
C ILE A 101 -5.94 -13.24 -12.07
N GLU A 102 -6.71 -12.23 -12.46
CA GLU A 102 -6.53 -10.86 -11.95
C GLU A 102 -6.66 -10.80 -10.42
N LEU A 103 -7.69 -11.45 -9.86
CA LEU A 103 -7.90 -11.52 -8.42
C LEU A 103 -6.77 -12.28 -7.71
N THR A 104 -6.37 -13.44 -8.25
CA THR A 104 -5.24 -14.21 -7.70
C THR A 104 -3.96 -13.38 -7.73
N TRP A 105 -3.75 -12.63 -8.81
CA TRP A 105 -2.60 -11.76 -8.97
C TRP A 105 -2.63 -10.59 -7.98
N ALA A 106 -3.78 -9.95 -7.78
CA ALA A 106 -3.95 -8.88 -6.81
C ALA A 106 -3.56 -9.33 -5.40
N PHE A 107 -4.06 -10.49 -4.95
CA PHE A 107 -3.66 -11.06 -3.65
C PHE A 107 -2.18 -11.40 -3.59
N ALA A 108 -1.61 -11.97 -4.66
CA ALA A 108 -0.18 -12.28 -4.72
C ALA A 108 0.67 -11.00 -4.60
N VAL A 109 0.34 -9.93 -5.32
CA VAL A 109 1.04 -8.65 -5.29
C VAL A 109 0.99 -8.03 -3.89
N VAL A 110 -0.18 -8.06 -3.23
CA VAL A 110 -0.31 -7.59 -1.84
C VAL A 110 0.58 -8.41 -0.91
N ILE A 111 0.54 -9.75 -0.95
CA ILE A 111 1.38 -10.60 -0.09
C ILE A 111 2.87 -10.35 -0.32
N ILE A 112 3.31 -10.29 -1.59
CA ILE A 112 4.71 -10.08 -1.96
C ILE A 112 5.17 -8.67 -1.54
N SER A 113 4.33 -7.64 -1.68
CA SER A 113 4.65 -6.29 -1.20
C SER A 113 4.84 -6.24 0.33
N GLY A 114 4.05 -7.02 1.08
CA GLY A 114 4.20 -7.17 2.52
C GLY A 114 5.51 -7.86 2.93
N LEU A 115 5.92 -8.90 2.17
CA LEU A 115 7.21 -9.58 2.33
C LEU A 115 8.37 -8.63 2.05
N PHE A 116 8.33 -7.94 0.91
CA PHE A 116 9.31 -6.92 0.52
C PHE A 116 9.49 -5.87 1.63
N ALA A 117 8.38 -5.29 2.09
CA ALA A 117 8.40 -4.26 3.12
C ALA A 117 8.98 -4.78 4.44
N LYS A 118 8.76 -6.06 4.80
CA LYS A 118 9.37 -6.66 5.99
C LYS A 118 10.89 -6.82 5.85
N VAL A 119 11.38 -7.22 4.68
CA VAL A 119 12.83 -7.32 4.44
C VAL A 119 13.47 -5.94 4.63
N VAL A 120 12.91 -4.91 4.01
CA VAL A 120 13.37 -3.51 4.18
C VAL A 120 13.36 -3.09 5.65
N GLU A 121 12.30 -3.41 6.40
CA GLU A 121 12.22 -3.07 7.81
C GLU A 121 13.31 -3.72 8.66
N ARG A 122 13.58 -5.02 8.43
CA ARG A 122 14.58 -5.76 9.20
C ARG A 122 15.95 -5.15 9.03
N GLU A 123 16.31 -4.77 7.80
CA GLU A 123 17.58 -4.12 7.53
C GLU A 123 17.65 -2.75 8.23
N LEU A 124 16.64 -1.89 8.04
CA LEU A 124 16.63 -0.54 8.62
C LEU A 124 16.59 -0.51 10.16
N GLU A 125 15.98 -1.50 10.81
CA GLU A 125 15.97 -1.64 12.27
C GLU A 125 17.40 -1.77 12.85
N THR A 126 18.35 -2.35 12.11
CA THR A 126 19.73 -2.57 12.56
C THR A 126 20.64 -1.35 12.39
N LEU A 127 20.30 -0.44 11.47
CA LEU A 127 21.16 0.66 11.06
C LEU A 127 21.19 1.83 12.05
N LYS A 128 22.25 2.65 11.97
CA LYS A 128 22.25 4.00 12.57
C LYS A 128 21.65 4.98 11.57
N ILE A 129 20.35 5.26 11.70
CA ILE A 129 19.64 6.19 10.81
C ILE A 129 19.97 7.64 11.18
N SER A 130 20.55 8.39 10.24
CA SER A 130 20.87 9.81 10.39
C SER A 130 19.62 10.68 10.51
N ARG A 131 19.75 11.89 11.09
CA ARG A 131 18.63 12.85 11.17
C ARG A 131 18.14 13.24 9.77
N ALA A 132 19.05 13.46 8.83
CA ALA A 132 18.71 13.79 7.44
C ALA A 132 17.84 12.70 6.78
N PHE A 133 18.20 11.42 6.97
CA PHE A 133 17.39 10.34 6.40
C PHE A 133 16.00 10.24 7.04
N LYS A 134 15.87 10.50 8.35
CA LYS A 134 14.55 10.63 9.01
C LYS A 134 13.71 11.75 8.43
N THR A 135 14.33 12.89 8.10
CA THR A 135 13.66 14.01 7.44
C THR A 135 13.15 13.60 6.06
N VAL A 136 13.95 12.91 5.26
CA VAL A 136 13.52 12.38 3.95
C VAL A 136 12.32 11.45 4.09
N ILE A 137 12.35 10.51 5.04
CA ILE A 137 11.23 9.59 5.31
C ILE A 137 9.97 10.38 5.68
N ALA A 138 10.09 11.39 6.55
CA ALA A 138 8.95 12.22 6.94
C ALA A 138 8.36 12.99 5.76
N VAL A 139 9.20 13.59 4.92
CA VAL A 139 8.77 14.29 3.70
C VAL A 139 8.06 13.34 2.74
N LEU A 140 8.62 12.14 2.49
CA LEU A 140 8.00 11.13 1.64
C LEU A 140 6.60 10.76 2.13
N VAL A 141 6.43 10.48 3.42
CA VAL A 141 5.11 10.16 3.99
C VAL A 141 4.13 11.32 3.82
N VAL A 142 4.55 12.56 4.13
CA VAL A 142 3.67 13.73 4.00
C VAL A 142 3.24 13.94 2.56
N VAL A 143 4.18 13.85 1.61
CA VAL A 143 3.88 13.99 0.18
C VAL A 143 2.97 12.86 -0.30
N SER A 144 3.20 11.62 0.12
CA SER A 144 2.31 10.48 -0.19
C SER A 144 0.90 10.68 0.37
N VAL A 145 0.76 11.16 1.61
CA VAL A 145 -0.57 11.45 2.19
C VAL A 145 -1.28 12.54 1.38
N ILE A 146 -0.61 13.64 1.05
CA ILE A 146 -1.19 14.71 0.22
C ILE A 146 -1.61 14.14 -1.14
N PHE A 147 -0.74 13.37 -1.78
CA PHE A 147 -0.98 12.75 -3.09
C PHE A 147 -2.23 11.87 -3.07
N PHE A 148 -2.31 10.92 -2.13
CA PHE A 148 -3.43 9.99 -2.05
C PHE A 148 -4.73 10.70 -1.67
N VAL A 149 -4.71 11.60 -0.69
CA VAL A 149 -5.91 12.37 -0.30
C VAL A 149 -6.40 13.25 -1.45
N ARG A 150 -5.51 13.99 -2.11
CA ARG A 150 -5.89 14.94 -3.16
C ARG A 150 -6.53 14.22 -4.34
N PHE A 151 -6.00 13.06 -4.74
CA PHE A 151 -6.49 12.34 -5.90
C PHE A 151 -7.63 11.36 -5.59
N SER A 152 -7.96 11.11 -4.31
CA SER A 152 -9.23 10.48 -3.91
C SER A 152 -10.47 11.29 -4.31
N PHE A 153 -10.36 12.62 -4.45
CA PHE A 153 -11.52 13.48 -4.73
C PHE A 153 -11.54 14.05 -6.15
N ALA A 154 -10.39 14.13 -6.82
CA ALA A 154 -10.32 14.64 -8.17
C ALA A 154 -9.09 14.08 -8.88
N LYS A 155 -9.30 12.97 -9.59
CA LYS A 155 -8.30 12.24 -10.38
C LYS A 155 -7.83 13.04 -11.60
N PRO A 156 -6.55 12.94 -11.99
CA PRO A 156 -6.06 13.46 -13.26
C PRO A 156 -6.46 12.53 -14.42
N TRP A 157 -6.16 12.92 -15.66
CA TRP A 157 -6.50 12.18 -16.89
C TRP A 157 -5.51 11.04 -17.25
N ILE A 158 -4.66 10.64 -16.31
CA ILE A 158 -3.57 9.69 -16.54
C ILE A 158 -4.08 8.26 -16.34
N ASP A 159 -3.59 7.32 -17.15
CA ASP A 159 -3.97 5.90 -17.19
C ASP A 159 -4.04 5.20 -15.81
N VAL A 160 -3.07 5.43 -14.93
CA VAL A 160 -3.01 4.87 -13.56
C VAL A 160 -4.27 5.21 -12.75
N PHE A 161 -4.97 6.28 -13.10
CA PHE A 161 -6.17 6.76 -12.41
C PHE A 161 -7.48 6.36 -13.11
N VAL A 162 -7.42 5.75 -14.28
CA VAL A 162 -8.60 5.34 -15.04
C VAL A 162 -9.04 3.95 -14.58
N ASP A 163 -10.35 3.78 -14.39
CA ASP A 163 -10.95 2.47 -14.15
C ASP A 163 -10.91 1.64 -15.43
N PRO A 164 -10.18 0.52 -15.47
CA PRO A 164 -10.05 -0.31 -16.66
C PRO A 164 -11.39 -0.90 -17.14
N TYR A 165 -12.40 -1.03 -16.28
CA TYR A 165 -13.72 -1.53 -16.66
C TYR A 165 -14.61 -0.47 -17.31
N THR A 166 -14.14 0.78 -17.40
CA THR A 166 -14.80 1.89 -18.12
C THR A 166 -14.22 2.17 -19.49
N LEU A 167 -13.17 1.43 -19.90
CA LEU A 167 -12.45 1.56 -21.16
C LEU A 167 -12.99 0.65 -22.27
#